data_AF-A0A5N5WV07-F1
#
_entry.id   AF-A0A5N5WV07-F1
#
_cell.length_a   1.000
_cell.length_b   1.000
_cell.length_c   1.000
_cell.angle_alpha   90.00
_cell.angle_beta   90.00
_cell.angle_gamma   90.00
#
_symmetry.space_group_name_H-M   'P 1'
#
loop_
_entity.id
_entity.type
_entity.pdbx_description
1 polymer ?
#
loop_
_entity_poly.entity_id
_entity_poly.type
_entity_poly.pdbx_seq_one_letter_code
_entity_poly.pdbx_strand_id
1 'polypeptide(L)'
;MATFFKSMKSTTYHKLGDNNDPPTQLDVFHSLHCLNAIRKLLDKEYYASGLEQMQSLAQNSSHLPSDWHRVHTDHCLDQVRQAVMCQGDLSPVPLFSWKGVPLALGVGQPHTCRKWGPIREWMDSRNKDHTALEDEG
;
A
#
# COMPACT_ATOMS: atom_id res chain seq x y z
N MET A 1 -9.17 2.10 -7.75
CA MET A 1 -8.04 1.27 -7.31
C MET A 1 -7.86 -0.05 -8.08
N ALA A 2 -8.83 -0.98 -8.13
CA ALA A 2 -8.63 -2.31 -8.71
C ALA A 2 -8.17 -2.35 -10.20
N THR A 3 -8.71 -1.47 -11.05
CA THR A 3 -8.33 -1.36 -12.47
C THR A 3 -6.86 -0.95 -12.65
N PHE A 4 -6.34 -0.06 -11.79
CA PHE A 4 -4.94 0.37 -11.81
C PHE A 4 -3.99 -0.80 -11.53
N PHE A 5 -4.29 -1.61 -10.51
CA PHE A 5 -3.50 -2.81 -10.21
C PHE A 5 -3.64 -3.92 -11.26
N LYS A 6 -4.77 -3.98 -11.98
CA LYS A 6 -4.97 -4.91 -13.09
C LYS A 6 -4.13 -4.54 -14.32
N SER A 7 -3.80 -3.26 -14.51
CA SER A 7 -2.89 -2.81 -15.58
C SER A 7 -1.42 -2.95 -15.20
N MET A 8 -1.09 -3.05 -13.90
CA MET A 8 0.25 -3.27 -13.36
C MET A 8 0.76 -4.72 -13.52
N LYS A 9 0.27 -5.44 -14.54
CA LYS A 9 0.73 -6.80 -14.85
C LYS A 9 2.20 -6.74 -15.22
N SER A 10 3.05 -7.10 -14.25
CA SER A 10 4.49 -7.28 -14.41
C SER A 10 5.19 -6.06 -15.01
N THR A 11 5.36 -4.99 -14.23
CA THR A 11 6.45 -4.05 -14.51
C THR A 11 7.74 -4.86 -14.38
N THR A 12 8.24 -5.26 -15.53
CA THR A 12 9.26 -6.26 -15.82
C THR A 12 10.44 -6.15 -14.86
N TYR A 13 10.89 -7.30 -14.35
CA TYR A 13 12.19 -7.42 -13.69
C TYR A 13 13.24 -6.92 -14.68
N HIS A 14 13.81 -5.75 -14.41
CA HIS A 14 14.86 -5.20 -15.24
C HIS A 14 16.18 -5.39 -14.49
N LYS A 15 17.13 -6.02 -15.16
CA LYS A 15 18.51 -6.02 -14.71
C LYS A 15 19.02 -4.59 -14.91
N LEU A 16 19.03 -3.80 -13.84
CA LEU A 16 19.51 -2.41 -13.88
C LEU A 16 21.05 -2.34 -13.72
N GLY A 17 21.72 -3.48 -13.50
CA GLY A 17 23.17 -3.61 -13.26
C GLY A 17 23.88 -4.62 -14.16
N ASP A 18 25.19 -4.78 -13.93
CA ASP A 18 26.08 -5.60 -14.76
C ASP A 18 25.79 -7.10 -14.61
N ASN A 19 26.44 -7.94 -15.42
CA ASN A 19 26.09 -9.35 -15.57
C ASN A 19 26.07 -10.21 -14.28
N ASN A 20 26.63 -9.73 -13.18
CA ASN A 20 26.67 -10.40 -11.88
C ASN A 20 25.70 -9.85 -10.82
N ASP A 21 24.96 -8.77 -11.10
CA ASP A 21 24.03 -8.21 -10.13
C ASP A 21 22.70 -9.00 -10.07
N PRO A 22 22.11 -9.14 -8.88
CA PRO A 22 20.78 -9.73 -8.74
C PRO A 22 19.76 -8.90 -9.54
N PRO A 23 18.67 -9.52 -10.04
CA PRO A 23 17.57 -8.77 -10.64
C PRO A 23 17.06 -7.68 -9.69
N THR A 24 16.71 -6.52 -10.23
CA THR A 24 16.27 -5.36 -9.44
C THR A 24 14.91 -4.86 -9.88
N GLN A 25 14.21 -4.19 -8.98
CA GLN A 25 12.99 -3.44 -9.27
C GLN A 25 13.09 -2.03 -8.66
N LEU A 26 12.44 -1.02 -9.24
CA LEU A 26 12.34 0.28 -8.58
C LEU A 26 11.38 0.18 -7.38
N ASP A 27 11.75 0.80 -6.26
CA ASP A 27 10.97 0.70 -5.03
C ASP A 27 9.52 1.13 -5.20
N VAL A 28 9.22 2.19 -5.96
CA VAL A 28 7.83 2.60 -6.23
C VAL A 28 6.97 1.46 -6.78
N PHE A 29 7.52 0.59 -7.65
CA PHE A 29 6.79 -0.56 -8.18
C PHE A 29 6.75 -1.72 -7.18
N HIS A 30 7.80 -1.90 -6.39
CA HIS A 30 7.82 -2.90 -5.31
C HIS A 30 6.78 -2.57 -4.22
N SER A 31 6.76 -1.32 -3.76
CA SER A 31 5.80 -0.75 -2.82
C SER A 31 4.36 -0.89 -3.32
N LEU A 32 4.10 -0.59 -4.60
CA LEU A 32 2.78 -0.81 -5.21
C LEU A 32 2.40 -2.29 -5.29
N HIS A 33 3.35 -3.18 -5.61
CA HIS A 33 3.13 -4.62 -5.60
C HIS A 33 2.71 -5.11 -4.20
N CYS A 34 3.45 -4.71 -3.16
CA CYS A 34 3.15 -5.05 -1.76
C CYS A 34 1.80 -4.49 -1.32
N LEU A 35 1.48 -3.24 -1.65
CA LEU A 35 0.19 -2.62 -1.33
C LEU A 35 -0.98 -3.39 -1.99
N ASN A 36 -0.80 -3.88 -3.21
CA ASN A 36 -1.78 -4.72 -3.88
C ASN A 36 -1.97 -6.08 -3.20
N ALA A 37 -0.88 -6.69 -2.71
CA ALA A 37 -0.94 -7.93 -1.96
C ALA A 37 -1.72 -7.73 -0.66
N ILE A 38 -1.46 -6.65 0.08
CA ILE A 38 -2.21 -6.28 1.29
C ILE A 38 -3.69 -6.07 0.97
N ARG A 39 -4.02 -5.30 -0.08
CA ARG A 39 -5.42 -5.12 -0.52
C ARG A 39 -6.15 -6.44 -0.73
N LYS A 40 -5.50 -7.40 -1.40
CA LYS A 40 -6.07 -8.73 -1.64
C LYS A 40 -6.20 -9.56 -0.36
N LEU A 41 -5.32 -9.35 0.63
CA LEU A 41 -5.37 -10.01 1.93
C LEU A 41 -6.44 -9.43 2.88
N LEU A 42 -6.80 -8.15 2.73
CA LEU A 42 -7.80 -7.49 3.57
C LEU A 42 -9.24 -7.81 3.15
N ASP A 43 -9.44 -8.19 1.91
CA ASP A 43 -10.74 -8.58 1.37
C ASP A 43 -10.63 -10.01 0.83
N LYS A 44 -10.05 -10.89 1.67
CA LYS A 44 -9.82 -12.29 1.32
C LYS A 44 -11.12 -12.94 0.89
N GLU A 45 -12.25 -12.66 1.51
CA GLU A 45 -13.54 -13.25 1.13
C GLU A 45 -13.92 -12.84 -0.30
N TYR A 46 -13.80 -11.56 -0.70
CA TYR A 46 -14.03 -11.12 -2.09
C TYR A 46 -12.98 -11.65 -3.08
N TYR A 47 -11.73 -11.86 -2.64
CA TYR A 47 -10.60 -12.27 -3.50
C TYR A 47 -10.21 -13.76 -3.44
N ALA A 48 -10.72 -14.54 -2.48
CA ALA A 48 -10.34 -15.94 -2.19
C ALA A 48 -11.47 -16.95 -2.45
N SER A 49 -12.74 -16.52 -2.55
CA SER A 49 -13.85 -17.45 -2.78
C SER A 49 -15.15 -16.67 -3.11
N GLY A 50 -16.03 -17.05 -4.03
CA GLY A 50 -16.59 -18.39 -4.07
C GLY A 50 -17.18 -18.89 -2.74
N LEU A 51 -17.01 -18.21 -1.60
CA LEU A 51 -17.39 -18.66 -0.24
C LEU A 51 -17.55 -17.43 0.66
N GLU A 52 -18.83 -17.06 0.76
CA GLU A 52 -19.61 -16.46 1.84
C GLU A 52 -18.94 -15.63 2.97
N GLN A 53 -19.20 -14.32 2.84
CA GLN A 53 -19.80 -13.40 3.81
C GLN A 53 -19.36 -13.45 5.28
N MET A 54 -18.65 -12.40 5.68
CA MET A 54 -18.59 -11.98 7.08
C MET A 54 -18.94 -10.49 7.18
N GLN A 55 -20.14 -10.20 7.68
CA GLN A 55 -20.68 -8.85 7.84
C GLN A 55 -21.21 -8.70 9.26
N SER A 56 -20.48 -8.00 10.13
CA SER A 56 -21.03 -7.55 11.42
C SER A 56 -20.27 -6.37 12.02
N LEU A 57 -20.38 -5.20 11.38
CA LEU A 57 -20.07 -3.91 12.04
C LEU A 57 -20.95 -2.73 11.53
N ALA A 58 -21.73 -2.89 10.46
CA ALA A 58 -22.58 -1.83 9.90
C ALA A 58 -23.93 -1.59 10.63
N GLN A 59 -24.21 -2.28 11.74
CA GLN A 59 -25.56 -2.31 12.32
C GLN A 59 -25.95 -1.05 13.14
N ASN A 60 -25.03 -0.12 13.40
CA ASN A 60 -25.31 1.04 14.27
C ASN A 60 -25.33 2.42 13.58
N SER A 61 -25.27 2.49 12.25
CA SER A 61 -25.46 3.76 11.53
C SER A 61 -26.40 3.56 10.36
N SER A 62 -27.65 4.02 10.50
CA SER A 62 -28.70 3.96 9.47
C SER A 62 -28.36 4.66 8.14
N HIS A 63 -27.25 5.40 8.10
CA HIS A 63 -26.79 6.16 6.94
C HIS A 63 -25.56 5.56 6.24
N LEU A 64 -24.96 4.48 6.79
CA LEU A 64 -23.77 3.88 6.20
C LEU A 64 -24.12 2.65 5.35
N PRO A 65 -23.49 2.47 4.18
CA PRO A 65 -23.64 1.25 3.38
C PRO A 65 -23.29 0.00 4.20
N SER A 66 -23.96 -1.11 3.90
CA SER A 66 -23.71 -2.38 4.59
C SER A 66 -22.26 -2.88 4.41
N ASP A 67 -21.58 -2.45 3.35
CA ASP A 67 -20.18 -2.73 3.04
C ASP A 67 -19.22 -1.57 3.42
N TRP A 68 -19.63 -0.66 4.31
CA TRP A 68 -18.84 0.53 4.69
C TRP A 68 -17.37 0.22 5.02
N HIS A 69 -17.08 -0.84 5.76
CA HIS A 69 -15.71 -1.24 6.10
C HIS A 69 -14.84 -1.47 4.88
N ARG A 70 -15.43 -2.04 3.82
CA ARG A 70 -14.76 -2.28 2.55
C ARG A 70 -14.54 -0.98 1.79
N VAL A 71 -15.57 -0.14 1.70
CA VAL A 71 -15.48 1.18 1.05
C VAL A 71 -14.39 2.03 1.71
N HIS A 72 -14.36 2.07 3.05
CA HIS A 72 -13.35 2.80 3.81
C HIS A 72 -11.95 2.21 3.59
N THR A 73 -11.81 0.89 3.65
CA THR A 73 -10.54 0.20 3.39
C THR A 73 -10.00 0.50 1.99
N ASP A 74 -10.84 0.40 0.95
CA ASP A 74 -10.47 0.71 -0.43
C ASP A 74 -10.08 2.19 -0.60
N HIS A 75 -10.80 3.11 0.06
CA HIS A 75 -10.47 4.54 0.07
C HIS A 75 -9.08 4.79 0.70
N CYS A 76 -8.83 4.23 1.88
CA CYS A 76 -7.54 4.37 2.57
C CYS A 76 -6.39 3.79 1.74
N LEU A 77 -6.57 2.61 1.15
CA LEU A 77 -5.55 2.01 0.32
C LEU A 77 -5.29 2.79 -0.97
N ASP A 78 -6.30 3.45 -1.56
CA ASP A 78 -6.08 4.34 -2.70
C ASP A 78 -5.33 5.61 -2.31
N GLN A 79 -5.59 6.19 -1.12
CA GLN A 79 -4.80 7.30 -0.59
C GLN A 79 -3.32 6.92 -0.44
N VAL A 80 -3.02 5.74 0.14
CA VAL A 80 -1.65 5.24 0.26
C VAL A 80 -1.02 5.00 -1.12
N ARG A 81 -1.77 4.43 -2.07
CA ARG A 81 -1.31 4.24 -3.46
C ARG A 81 -0.90 5.57 -4.09
N GLN A 82 -1.71 6.61 -3.92
CA GLN A 82 -1.40 7.95 -4.44
C GLN A 82 -0.14 8.52 -3.79
N ALA A 83 0.00 8.37 -2.47
CA ALA A 83 1.19 8.82 -1.74
C ALA A 83 2.47 8.10 -2.21
N VAL A 84 2.42 6.77 -2.41
CA VAL A 84 3.54 5.98 -2.94
C VAL A 84 3.94 6.46 -4.34
N MET A 85 2.97 6.68 -5.23
CA MET A 85 3.24 7.19 -6.58
C MET A 85 3.78 8.62 -6.57
N CYS A 86 3.29 9.46 -5.65
CA CYS A 86 3.75 10.84 -5.50
C CYS A 86 5.19 10.90 -4.98
N GLN A 87 5.54 10.06 -4.02
CA GLN A 87 6.91 9.94 -3.53
C GLN A 87 7.84 9.39 -4.61
N GLY A 88 7.38 8.41 -5.41
CA GLY A 88 8.05 7.97 -6.63
C GLY A 88 9.49 7.49 -6.41
N ASP A 89 9.73 6.71 -5.36
CA ASP A 89 11.07 6.25 -5.00
C ASP A 89 11.69 5.36 -6.10
N LEU A 90 12.81 5.81 -6.65
CA LEU A 90 13.55 5.15 -7.74
C LEU A 90 14.71 4.30 -7.23
N SER A 91 14.85 4.12 -5.92
CA SER A 91 15.91 3.29 -5.34
C SER A 91 15.79 1.85 -5.86
N PRO A 92 16.89 1.23 -6.30
CA PRO A 92 16.86 -0.15 -6.78
C PRO A 92 16.72 -1.12 -5.60
N VAL A 93 15.68 -1.94 -5.64
CA VAL A 93 15.40 -3.04 -4.71
C VAL A 93 16.02 -4.32 -5.27
N PRO A 94 17.05 -4.90 -4.64
CA PRO A 94 17.59 -6.19 -5.03
C PRO A 94 16.58 -7.31 -4.74
N LEU A 95 16.41 -8.22 -5.69
CA LEU A 95 15.48 -9.34 -5.57
C LEU A 95 16.25 -10.65 -5.39
N PHE A 96 15.87 -11.39 -4.35
CA PHE A 96 16.44 -12.71 -4.03
C PHE A 96 15.46 -13.79 -4.45
N SER A 97 15.93 -14.77 -5.23
CA SER A 97 15.16 -15.93 -5.65
C SER A 97 15.87 -17.22 -5.27
N TRP A 98 15.08 -18.28 -5.07
CA TRP A 98 15.59 -19.61 -4.74
C TRP A 98 15.34 -20.56 -5.90
N LYS A 99 16.33 -21.41 -6.23
CA LYS A 99 16.18 -22.39 -7.31
C LYS A 99 14.99 -23.31 -7.04
N GLY A 100 14.07 -23.39 -7.99
CA GLY A 100 12.84 -24.19 -7.87
C GLY A 100 11.68 -23.49 -7.15
N VAL A 101 11.86 -22.26 -6.67
CA VAL A 101 10.80 -21.46 -6.06
C VAL A 101 10.43 -20.31 -7.01
N PRO A 102 9.18 -20.24 -7.51
CA PRO A 102 8.72 -19.16 -8.39
C PRO A 102 8.39 -17.88 -7.59
N LEU A 103 9.27 -17.49 -6.68
CA LEU A 103 9.13 -16.32 -5.83
C LEU A 103 10.46 -15.55 -5.78
N ALA A 104 10.35 -14.22 -5.87
CA ALA A 104 11.46 -13.31 -5.63
C ALA A 104 11.07 -12.34 -4.51
N LEU A 105 11.93 -12.18 -3.51
CA LEU A 105 11.71 -11.26 -2.39
C LEU A 105 12.66 -10.07 -2.49
N GLY A 106 12.10 -8.87 -2.39
CA GLY A 106 12.88 -7.65 -2.18
C GLY A 106 13.39 -7.60 -0.74
N VAL A 107 14.64 -7.18 -0.56
CA VAL A 107 15.21 -6.88 0.75
C VAL A 107 15.38 -5.38 0.90
N GLY A 108 15.51 -4.90 2.14
CA GLY A 108 15.68 -3.47 2.40
C GLY A 108 16.89 -2.87 1.68
N GLN A 109 16.69 -1.67 1.16
CA GLN A 109 17.69 -0.85 0.47
C GLN A 109 17.81 0.52 1.15
N PRO A 110 18.94 1.22 0.99
CA PRO A 110 19.04 2.61 1.39
C PRO A 110 18.05 3.48 0.61
N HIS A 111 17.40 4.41 1.31
CA HIS A 111 16.47 5.38 0.74
C HIS A 111 16.89 6.80 1.05
N THR A 112 16.46 7.74 0.21
CA THR A 112 16.55 9.17 0.53
C THR A 112 15.21 9.65 1.10
N CYS A 113 15.17 9.83 2.42
CA CYS A 113 13.95 10.23 3.13
C CYS A 113 13.89 11.75 3.36
N ARG A 114 12.67 12.26 3.53
CA ARG A 114 12.45 13.59 4.13
C ARG A 114 12.79 13.53 5.62
N LYS A 115 13.29 14.63 6.18
CA LYS A 115 13.54 14.73 7.62
C LYS A 115 12.20 14.67 8.37
N TRP A 116 12.02 13.65 9.21
CA TRP A 116 10.76 13.43 9.93
C TRP A 116 10.52 14.44 11.06
N GLY A 117 11.55 14.77 11.84
CA GLY A 117 11.45 15.66 13.01
C GLY A 117 10.72 16.98 12.72
N PRO A 118 11.16 17.77 11.72
CA PRO A 118 10.49 19.03 11.38
C PRO A 118 9.03 18.89 10.95
N ILE A 119 8.67 17.78 10.29
CA ILE A 119 7.28 17.50 9.88
C ILE A 119 6.42 17.25 11.13
N ARG A 120 6.94 16.44 12.07
CA ARG A 120 6.25 16.14 13.32
C ARG A 120 6.09 17.38 14.19
N GLU A 121 7.16 18.14 14.38
CA GLU A 121 7.15 19.38 15.17
C GLU A 121 6.15 20.40 14.63
N TRP A 122 6.08 20.55 13.30
CA TRP A 122 5.10 21.43 12.65
C TRP A 122 3.65 20.96 12.87
N MET A 123 3.40 19.65 12.90
CA MET A 123 2.07 19.12 13.19
C MET A 123 1.69 19.28 14.67
N ASP A 124 2.65 19.03 15.57
CA ASP A 124 2.44 19.18 17.01
C ASP A 124 2.15 20.61 17.45
N SER A 125 2.79 21.60 16.82
CA SER A 125 2.50 23.01 17.12
C SER A 125 1.05 23.36 16.74
N ARG A 126 0.57 22.93 15.57
CA ARG A 126 -0.81 23.18 15.12
C ARG A 126 -1.85 22.49 16.00
N ASN A 127 -1.58 21.27 16.46
CA ASN A 127 -2.51 20.56 17.33
C ASN A 127 -2.72 21.22 18.70
N LYS A 128 -1.79 22.07 19.16
CA LYS A 128 -1.96 22.84 20.40
C LYS A 128 -2.96 23.98 20.26
N ASP A 129 -3.13 24.48 19.04
CA ASP A 129 -3.94 25.67 18.73
C ASP A 129 -5.32 25.30 18.14
N HIS A 130 -5.60 24.01 17.95
CA HIS A 130 -6.85 23.51 17.39
C HIS A 130 -7.54 22.55 18.36
N THR A 131 -8.80 22.83 18.71
CA THR A 131 -9.67 21.88 19.38
C THR A 131 -9.94 20.70 18.44
N ALA A 132 -10.02 19.49 19.00
CA ALA A 132 -10.47 18.32 18.24
C ALA A 132 -11.81 18.66 17.58
N LEU A 133 -12.02 18.19 16.35
CA LEU A 133 -13.34 18.25 15.72
C LEU A 133 -14.29 17.50 16.67
N GLU A 134 -15.20 18.24 17.31
CA GLU A 134 -16.23 17.63 18.14
C GLU A 134 -17.08 16.74 17.23
N ASP A 135 -17.29 15.49 17.63
CA ASP A 135 -18.20 14.57 16.96
C ASP A 135 -19.62 15.16 17.09
N GLU A 136 -20.05 15.93 16.09
CA GLU A 136 -21.45 16.35 15.96
C GLU A 136 -22.27 15.11 15.64
N GLY A 137 -22.74 14.47 16.72
CA GLY A 137 -23.63 13.30 16.70
C GLY A 137 -25.04 13.60 16.25
#